data_AF-A0A522VDG2-F1
#
_entry.id   AF-A0A522VDG2-F1
#
_cell.length_a   1.000
_cell.length_b   1.000
_cell.length_c   1.000
_cell.angle_alpha   90.00
_cell.angle_beta   90.00
_cell.angle_gamma   90.00
#
_symmetry.space_group_name_H-M   'P 1'
#
loop_
_entity.id
_entity.type
_entity.pdbx_description
1 polymer ?
#
loop_
_entity_poly.entity_id
_entity_poly.type
_entity_poly.pdbx_seq_one_letter_code
_entity_poly.pdbx_strand_id
1 'polypeptide(L)' 'MEVTTTYRIVVLGDREIVGQTAATPELAKLVPPDVNRNNYRLGMELTEWADHYGKMRVQRTILIEAESQPNEWMLGA' A
#
# COMPACT_ATOMS: atom_id res chain seq x y z
N MET A 1 10.61 15.51 14.48
CA MET A 1 9.24 15.00 14.36
C MET A 1 9.35 13.50 14.16
N GLU A 2 8.64 12.73 14.98
CA GLU A 2 8.53 11.28 14.77
C GLU A 2 7.66 11.06 13.52
N VAL A 3 8.19 10.32 12.55
CA VAL A 3 7.48 9.98 11.31
C VAL A 3 7.04 8.54 11.43
N THR A 4 5.72 8.32 11.43
CA THR A 4 5.15 6.97 11.38
C THR A 4 4.89 6.61 9.94
N THR A 5 5.23 5.39 9.54
CA THR A 5 5.05 4.92 8.17
C THR A 5 4.06 3.78 8.13
N THR A 6 3.21 3.78 7.11
CA THR A 6 2.31 2.67 6.82
C THR A 6 2.38 2.28 5.36
N TYR A 7 2.10 1.02 5.06
CA TYR A 7 2.19 0.43 3.74
C TYR A 7 0.84 -0.13 3.29
N ARG A 8 0.56 -0.13 1.99
CA ARG A 8 -0.62 -0.82 1.45
C ARG A 8 -0.36 -1.27 0.01
N ILE A 9 -1.01 -2.36 -0.37
CA ILE A 9 -1.09 -2.78 -1.77
C ILE A 9 -2.13 -1.92 -2.49
N VAL A 10 -1.87 -1.56 -3.74
CA VAL A 10 -2.81 -0.85 -4.61
C VAL A 10 -2.87 -1.50 -5.98
N VAL A 11 -3.98 -1.32 -6.70
CA VAL A 11 -4.07 -1.73 -8.10
C VAL A 11 -3.65 -0.57 -9.00
N LEU A 12 -2.62 -0.79 -9.82
CA LEU A 12 -2.13 0.20 -10.78
C LEU A 12 -3.06 0.24 -11.99
N GLY A 13 -3.84 1.33 -12.07
CA GLY A 13 -4.84 1.54 -13.12
C GLY A 13 -6.28 1.55 -12.60
N ASP A 14 -6.49 1.19 -11.33
CA ASP A 14 -7.78 1.25 -10.66
C ASP A 14 -7.64 1.93 -9.30
N ARG A 15 -8.27 3.10 -9.13
CA ARG A 15 -8.20 3.89 -7.90
C ARG A 15 -9.20 3.44 -6.84
N GLU A 16 -10.16 2.60 -7.20
CA GLU A 16 -11.19 2.12 -6.29
C GLU A 16 -10.73 0.90 -5.49
N ILE A 17 -9.71 0.20 -5.99
CA ILE A 17 -9.18 -1.00 -5.34
C ILE A 17 -7.87 -0.70 -4.62
N VAL A 18 -7.99 -0.56 -3.29
CA VAL A 18 -6.87 -0.37 -2.37
C VAL A 18 -6.87 -1.44 -1.28
N GLY A 19 -5.70 -1.98 -1.00
CA GLY A 19 -5.44 -2.96 0.05
C GLY A 19 -5.50 -2.37 1.46
N GLN A 20 -5.42 -3.23 2.46
CA GLN A 20 -5.40 -2.81 3.86
C GLN A 20 -4.07 -2.13 4.21
N THR A 21 -4.15 -1.18 5.13
CA THR A 21 -2.98 -0.49 5.70
C THR A 21 -2.26 -1.41 6.68
N ALA A 22 -0.95 -1.57 6.52
CA ALA A 22 -0.09 -2.38 7.37
C ALA A 22 1.14 -1.61 7.87
N ALA A 23 1.75 -2.09 8.96
CA ALA A 23 2.94 -1.48 9.55
C ALA A 23 4.24 -1.81 8.78
N THR A 24 4.26 -2.90 7.99
CA THR A 24 5.41 -3.30 7.17
C THR A 24 4.96 -3.73 5.76
N PRO A 25 5.85 -3.68 4.75
CA PRO A 25 5.56 -4.16 3.41
C PRO A 25 5.16 -5.64 3.36
N GLU A 26 5.79 -6.50 4.17
CA GLU A 26 5.50 -7.93 4.21
C GLU A 26 4.09 -8.19 4.72
N LEU A 27 3.69 -7.49 5.79
CA LEU A 27 2.32 -7.55 6.29
C LEU A 27 1.32 -7.05 5.25
N ALA A 28 1.62 -5.98 4.51
CA ALA A 28 0.74 -5.51 3.43
C ALA A 28 0.51 -6.59 2.34
N LYS A 29 1.51 -7.45 2.09
CA LYS A 29 1.40 -8.60 1.16
C LYS A 29 0.63 -9.79 1.76
N LEU A 30 0.52 -9.89 3.09
CA LEU A 30 -0.16 -10.99 3.82
C LEU A 30 -1.60 -10.69 4.24
N VAL A 31 -1.99 -9.42 4.32
CA VAL A 31 -3.35 -8.98 4.67
C VAL A 31 -4.18 -8.52 3.44
N PRO A 32 -4.06 -9.09 2.23
CA PRO A 32 -4.90 -8.62 1.13
C PRO A 32 -6.38 -8.70 1.51
N PRO A 33 -7.17 -7.66 1.24
CA PRO A 33 -8.57 -7.87 0.90
C PRO A 33 -8.64 -8.67 -0.41
N ASP A 34 -9.82 -9.15 -0.81
CA ASP A 34 -10.09 -9.70 -2.14
C ASP A 34 -9.87 -8.63 -3.23
N VAL A 35 -8.61 -8.23 -3.45
CA VAL A 35 -8.19 -7.29 -4.49
C VAL A 35 -8.45 -8.02 -5.79
N ASN A 36 -9.56 -7.72 -6.45
CA ASN A 36 -9.89 -8.31 -7.74
C ASN A 36 -8.85 -7.82 -8.75
N ARG A 37 -7.95 -8.72 -9.15
CA ARG A 37 -6.73 -8.34 -9.87
C ARG A 37 -6.93 -8.17 -11.37
N ASN A 38 -8.06 -8.55 -11.98
CA ASN A 38 -8.48 -8.32 -13.40
C ASN A 38 -7.35 -8.01 -14.43
N ASN A 39 -6.19 -8.69 -14.37
CA ASN A 39 -4.96 -8.42 -15.14
C ASN A 39 -4.30 -7.03 -14.95
N TYR A 40 -4.61 -6.32 -13.88
CA TYR A 40 -3.89 -5.13 -13.47
C TYR A 40 -2.60 -5.49 -12.71
N ARG A 41 -1.63 -4.57 -12.75
CA ARG A 41 -0.41 -4.67 -11.97
C ARG A 41 -0.67 -4.18 -10.55
N LEU A 42 0.03 -4.73 -9.58
CA LEU A 42 0.01 -4.24 -8.21
C LEU A 42 1.13 -3.23 -7.95
N GLY A 43 0.87 -2.37 -6.99
CA GLY A 43 1.81 -1.40 -6.45
C GLY A 43 1.87 -1.48 -4.92
N MET A 44 2.99 -1.05 -4.34
CA MET A 44 3.11 -0.82 -2.91
C MET A 44 3.19 0.68 -2.67
N GLU A 45 2.22 1.20 -1.93
CA GLU A 45 2.24 2.57 -1.46
C GLU A 45 2.78 2.66 -0.04
N LEU A 46 3.65 3.63 0.18
CA LEU A 46 4.12 4.07 1.48
C LEU A 46 3.44 5.40 1.81
N THR A 47 2.82 5.49 2.98
CA THR A 47 2.29 6.74 3.52
C THR A 47 3.09 7.13 4.77
N GLU A 48 3.66 8.32 4.74
CA GLU A 48 4.32 8.93 5.90
C GLU A 48 3.32 9.83 6.62
N TRP A 49 3.25 9.65 7.93
CA TRP A 49 2.41 10.39 8.84
C TRP A 49 3.28 11.21 9.78
N ALA A 50 2.92 12.47 9.95
CA ALA A 50 3.55 13.36 10.91
C ALA A 50 2.51 13.89 11.89
N ASP A 51 2.91 14.07 13.15
CA ASP A 51 2.09 14.78 14.13
C ASP A 51 1.97 16.25 13.73
N HIS A 52 0.71 16.71 13.63
CA HIS A 52 0.38 18.11 13.50
C HIS A 52 -0.64 18.51 14.57
N TYR A 53 -0.14 19.10 15.66
CA TYR A 53 -0.92 19.53 16.83
C TYR A 53 -1.69 18.39 17.53
N GLY A 54 -1.02 17.27 17.77
CA GLY A 54 -1.58 16.09 18.45
C GLY A 54 -2.48 15.24 17.57
N LYS A 55 -2.46 15.47 16.25
CA LYS A 55 -3.21 14.71 15.25
C LYS A 55 -2.28 14.26 14.13
N MET A 56 -2.29 12.97 13.84
CA MET A 56 -1.54 12.42 12.72
C MET A 56 -2.13 12.91 11.39
N ARG A 57 -1.29 13.46 10.53
CA ARG A 57 -1.64 13.93 9.19
C ARG A 57 -0.75 13.24 8.17
N VAL A 58 -1.34 12.93 7.01
CA VAL A 58 -0.57 12.45 5.86
C VAL A 58 0.38 13.56 5.43
N GLN A 59 1.67 13.28 5.51
CA GLN A 59 2.72 14.16 5.01
C GLN A 59 2.92 13.91 3.51
N ARG A 60 3.03 12.63 3.12
CA ARG A 60 3.08 12.21 1.72
C ARG A 60 2.68 10.75 1.56
N THR A 61 2.22 10.42 0.37
CA THR A 61 2.02 9.04 -0.09
C THR A 61 2.80 8.88 -1.39
N ILE A 62 3.61 7.82 -1.48
CA ILE A 62 4.45 7.52 -2.65
C ILE A 62 4.34 6.04 -3.02
N LEU A 63 4.42 5.74 -4.32
CA LEU A 63 4.58 4.38 -4.82
C LEU A 63 6.06 3.98 -4.68
N ILE A 64 6.36 2.96 -3.88
CA ILE A 64 7.74 2.53 -3.59
C ILE A 64 8.16 1.26 -4.33
N GLU A 65 7.20 0.46 -4.76
CA GLU A 65 7.41 -0.81 -5.45
C GLU A 65 6.22 -1.05 -6.39
N ALA A 66 6.44 -1.74 -7.51
CA ALA A 66 5.39 -2.09 -8.46
C ALA A 66 5.75 -3.41 -9.16
N GLU A 67 4.73 -4.20 -9.49
CA GLU A 67 4.90 -5.33 -10.39
C GLU A 67 5.36 -4.85 -11.77
N SER A 68 6.28 -5.60 -12.37
CA SER A 68 6.69 -5.41 -13.76
C SER A 68 5.61 -5.96 -14.70
N GLN A 69 4.99 -7.07 -14.31
CA GLN A 69 3.94 -7.76 -15.06
C GLN A 69 2.76 -8.13 -14.16
N PRO A 70 1.52 -8.19 -14.69
CA PRO A 70 0.36 -8.58 -13.88
C PRO A 70 0.55 -9.94 -13.20
N ASN A 71 0.14 -10.04 -11.93
CA ASN A 71 0.18 -11.26 -11.12
C ASN A 71 1.60 -11.77 -10.79
N GLU A 72 2.61 -10.90 -10.82
CA GLU A 72 3.98 -11.24 -10.42
C GLU A 72 4.08 -11.50 -8.91
N TRP A 73 3.35 -10.75 -8.08
CA TRP A 73 3.36 -10.89 -6.64
C TRP A 73 2.30 -11.90 -6.17
N MET A 74 2.76 -12.91 -5.46
CA MET A 74 1.89 -13.75 -4.65
C MET A 74 1.46 -12.95 -3.41
N LEU A 75 0.15 -12.91 -3.15
CA LEU A 75 -0.36 -12.31 -1.91
C LEU A 75 -1.01 -13.39 -1.04
N GLY A 76 -0.95 -13.21 0.29
CA GLY A 76 -1.66 -14.05 1.26
C GLY A 76 -1.12 -15.47 1.41
N ALA A 77 0.21 -15.60 1.62
CA ALA A 77 0.94 -16.86 1.79
C ALA A 77 0.16 -18.01 2.46
#